data_AF-A0A1Z4IJZ9-F1
#
_entry.id   AF-A0A1Z4IJZ9-F1
#
_cell.length_a   1.000
_cell.length_b   1.000
_cell.length_c   1.000
_cell.angle_alpha   90.00
_cell.angle_beta   90.00
_cell.angle_gamma   90.00
#
_symmetry.space_group_name_H-M   'P 1'
#
loop_
_entity.id
_entity.type
_entity.pdbx_description
1 polymer ?
#
loop_
_entity_poly.entity_id
_entity_poly.type
_entity_poly.pdbx_seq_one_letter_code
_entity_poly.pdbx_strand_id
1 'polypeptide(L)' 'MNQSLNSLIQQAQQTILQIRNHPDYKQIAVNYSPDLTLGDATAALTYLEWEVEERTTIDVAKLEAFSS' A
#
# COMPACT_ATOMS: atom_id res chain seq x y z
N MET A 1 2.47 20.44 5.40
CA MET A 1 2.71 19.76 4.11
C MET A 1 1.74 18.59 4.05
N ASN A 2 0.90 18.50 3.02
CA ASN A 2 -0.01 17.37 2.86
C ASN A 2 0.79 16.20 2.26
N GLN A 3 0.81 15.04 2.92
CA GLN A 3 1.46 13.86 2.36
C GLN A 3 0.67 13.36 1.15
N SER A 4 1.35 12.92 0.08
CA SER A 4 0.68 12.28 -1.06
C SER A 4 0.09 10.93 -0.63
N LEU A 5 -1.00 10.50 -1.28
CA LEU A 5 -1.60 9.21 -1.00
C LEU A 5 -0.60 8.06 -1.22
N ASN A 6 0.22 8.11 -2.27
CA ASN A 6 1.30 7.15 -2.49
C ASN A 6 2.30 7.10 -1.32
N SER A 7 2.69 8.26 -0.77
CA SER A 7 3.57 8.28 0.39
C SER A 7 2.93 7.64 1.63
N LEU A 8 1.62 7.82 1.81
CA LEU A 8 0.88 7.17 2.90
C LEU A 8 0.78 5.65 2.71
N ILE A 9 0.52 5.20 1.47
CA ILE A 9 0.47 3.78 1.11
C ILE A 9 1.82 3.11 1.38
N GLN A 10 2.93 3.72 0.93
CA GLN A 10 4.27 3.20 1.16
C GLN A 10 4.62 3.12 2.65
N GLN A 11 4.27 4.15 3.42
CA GLN A 11 4.44 4.14 4.88
C GLN A 11 3.66 3.00 5.52
N ALA A 12 2.39 2.81 5.14
CA ALA A 12 1.57 1.72 5.68
C ALA A 12 2.14 0.33 5.34
N GLN A 13 2.58 0.11 4.10
CA GLN A 13 3.23 -1.14 3.69
C GLN A 13 4.50 -1.40 4.53
N GLN A 14 5.32 -0.36 4.76
CA GLN A 14 6.52 -0.46 5.60
C GLN A 14 6.17 -0.78 7.06
N THR A 15 5.12 -0.17 7.61
CA THR A 15 4.63 -0.47 8.97
C THR A 15 4.14 -1.91 9.09
N ILE A 16 3.39 -2.41 8.10
CA ILE A 16 2.96 -3.82 8.08
C ILE A 16 4.16 -4.77 8.07
N LEU A 17 5.21 -4.45 7.30
CA LEU A 17 6.45 -5.23 7.28
C LEU A 17 7.15 -5.22 8.64
N GLN A 18 7.19 -4.07 9.32
CA GLN A 18 7.74 -3.95 10.67
C GLN A 18 6.95 -4.78 11.68
N ILE A 19 5.61 -4.75 11.63
CA ILE A 19 4.74 -5.58 12.48
C ILE A 19 5.02 -7.07 12.23
N ARG A 20 5.03 -7.50 10.96
CA ARG A 20 5.30 -8.90 10.59
C ARG A 20 6.65 -9.40 11.12
N ASN A 21 7.66 -8.53 11.16
CA ASN A 21 8.99 -8.87 11.62
C ASN A 21 9.19 -8.76 13.14
N HIS A 22 8.24 -8.13 13.85
CA HIS A 22 8.34 -7.92 15.29
C HIS A 22 8.35 -9.25 16.07
N PRO A 23 9.24 -9.42 17.06
CA PRO A 23 9.30 -10.65 17.86
C PRO A 23 7.97 -11.01 18.52
N ASP A 24 7.25 -10.01 19.05
CA ASP A 24 5.96 -10.24 19.71
C ASP A 24 4.89 -10.74 18.72
N TYR A 25 4.86 -10.20 17.50
CA TYR A 25 3.97 -10.69 16.46
C TYR A 25 4.29 -12.15 16.11
N LYS A 26 5.58 -12.49 15.97
CA LYS A 26 6.01 -13.87 15.69
C LYS A 26 5.63 -14.84 16.82
N GLN A 27 5.67 -14.40 18.08
CA GLN A 27 5.25 -15.21 19.22
C GLN A 27 3.76 -15.52 19.18
N ILE A 28 2.91 -14.52 18.88
CA ILE A 28 1.46 -14.73 18.85
C ILE A 28 0.98 -15.43 17.57
N ALA A 29 1.69 -15.25 16.43
CA ALA A 29 1.32 -15.80 15.13
C ALA A 29 1.24 -17.34 15.09
N VAL A 30 1.78 -18.04 16.10
CA VAL A 30 1.67 -19.51 16.22
C VAL A 30 0.22 -19.95 16.44
N ASN A 31 -0.57 -19.15 17.16
CA ASN A 31 -1.95 -19.49 17.52
C ASN A 31 -2.95 -18.38 17.11
N TYR A 32 -2.46 -17.29 16.55
CA TYR A 32 -3.26 -16.17 16.05
C TYR A 32 -3.57 -16.36 14.57
N SER A 33 -4.82 -16.75 14.28
CA SER A 33 -5.33 -16.97 12.92
C SER A 33 -6.66 -16.24 12.73
N PRO A 34 -6.63 -14.89 12.58
CA PRO A 34 -7.83 -14.10 12.30
C PRO A 34 -8.34 -14.34 10.86
N ASP A 35 -9.58 -13.95 10.59
CA ASP A 35 -10.15 -13.99 9.23
C ASP A 35 -9.43 -13.05 8.25
N LEU A 36 -8.86 -11.95 8.76
CA LEU A 36 -8.09 -10.98 7.99
C LEU A 36 -6.64 -10.95 8.46
N THR A 37 -5.72 -11.15 7.53
CA THR A 37 -4.29 -11.27 7.78
C THR A 37 -3.55 -9.99 7.43
N LEU A 38 -2.29 -9.89 7.89
CA LEU A 38 -1.36 -8.87 7.37
C LEU A 38 -1.13 -9.01 5.86
N GLY A 39 -1.31 -10.22 5.30
CA GLY A 39 -1.25 -10.44 3.85
C GLY A 39 -2.40 -9.75 3.12
N ASP A 40 -3.62 -9.82 3.66
CA ASP A 40 -4.80 -9.16 3.09
C ASP A 40 -4.64 -7.63 3.14
N ALA A 41 -4.11 -7.10 4.24
CA ALA A 41 -3.79 -5.68 4.36
C ALA A 41 -2.74 -5.23 3.32
N THR A 42 -1.69 -6.03 3.10
CA THR A 42 -0.71 -5.76 2.04
C THR A 42 -1.36 -5.78 0.65
N ALA A 43 -2.17 -6.80 0.35
CA ALA A 43 -2.85 -6.91 -0.94
C ALA A 43 -3.77 -5.72 -1.22
N ALA A 44 -4.56 -5.30 -0.22
CA ALA A 44 -5.43 -4.13 -0.34
C ALA A 44 -4.64 -2.84 -0.64
N LEU A 45 -3.48 -2.65 0.00
CA LEU A 45 -2.61 -1.50 -0.26
C LEU A 45 -1.96 -1.56 -1.65
N THR A 46 -1.56 -2.74 -2.12
CA THR A 46 -1.04 -2.91 -3.48
C THR A 46 -2.10 -2.57 -4.53
N TYR A 47 -3.35 -3.01 -4.35
CA TYR A 47 -4.43 -2.64 -5.28
C TYR A 47 -4.71 -1.14 -5.27
N LEU A 48 -4.64 -0.52 -4.09
CA LEU A 48 -4.80 0.93 -3.97
C LEU A 48 -3.65 1.68 -4.66
N GLU A 49 -2.41 1.19 -4.56
CA GLU A 49 -1.24 1.76 -5.25
C GLU A 49 -1.44 1.74 -6.76
N TRP A 50 -1.88 0.62 -7.33
CA TRP A 50 -2.16 0.50 -8.77
C TRP A 50 -3.22 1.49 -9.26
N GLU A 51 -4.32 1.66 -8.51
CA GLU A 51 -5.36 2.65 -8.86
C GLU A 51 -4.83 4.09 -8.87
N VAL A 52 -3.90 4.41 -7.97
CA VAL A 52 -3.28 5.75 -7.93
C VAL A 52 -2.33 5.94 -9.11
N GLU A 53 -1.51 4.92 -9.43
CA GLU A 53 -0.57 4.96 -10.55
C GLU A 53 -1.27 5.05 -11.91
N GLU A 54 -2.34 4.28 -12.11
CA GLU A 54 -3.13 4.30 -13.35
C GLU A 54 -3.73 5.69 -13.59
N ARG A 55 -4.34 6.29 -12.57
CA ARG A 55 -4.92 7.64 -12.66
C ARG A 55 -3.88 8.71 -12.96
N THR A 56 -2.70 8.60 -12.35
CA THR A 56 -1.60 9.55 -12.57
C THR A 56 -1.04 9.45 -13.99
N THR A 57 -0.92 8.23 -14.52
CA THR A 57 -0.40 7.97 -15.87
C THR A 57 -1.36 8.48 -16.97
N ILE A 58 -2.67 8.30 -16.76
CA ILE A 58 -3.70 8.77 -17.69
C ILE A 58 -3.72 10.31 -17.79
N ASP A 59 -3.45 11.02 -16.69
CA ASP A 59 -3.42 12.48 -16.69
C ASP A 59 -2.22 13.04 -17.47
N VAL A 60 -1.03 12.43 -17.34
CA VAL A 60 0.16 12.87 -18.09
C VAL A 60 -0.01 12.63 -19.59
N ALA A 61 -0.52 11.47 -19.99
CA ALA A 61 -0.72 11.15 -21.41
C ALA A 61 -1.76 12.07 -22.08
N LYS A 62 -2.80 12.50 -21.36
CA LYS A 62 -3.77 13.46 -21.88
C LYS A 62 -3.17 14.86 -22.02
N LEU A 63 -2.36 15.31 -21.06
CA LEU A 63 -1.71 16.63 -21.11
C LEU A 63 -0.76 16.78 -22.32
N GLU A 64 0.02 15.76 -22.65
CA GLU A 64 0.90 15.76 -23.84
C GLU A 64 0.11 15.80 -25.16
N ALA A 65 -1.04 15.11 -25.20
CA ALA A 65 -1.92 15.09 -26.38
C ALA A 65 -2.64 16.43 -26.64
N PHE A 66 -2.85 17.26 -25.62
CA PHE A 66 -3.41 18.61 -25.76
C PHE A 66 -2.36 19.69 -26.06
N SER A 67 -1.08 19.36 -25.93
CA SER A 67 0.04 20.29 -26.14
C SER A 67 0.67 20.18 -27.53
N SER A 68 0.14 19.28 -28.38
CA SER A 68 0.59 19.01 -29.76
C SER A 68 -0.39 19.47 -30.82
#